data_AF-A0A1Q6TXN7-F1
#
_entry.id   AF-A0A1Q6TXN7-F1
#
_cell.length_a   1.000
_cell.length_b   1.000
_cell.length_c   1.000
_cell.angle_alpha   90.00
_cell.angle_beta   90.00
_cell.angle_gamma   90.00
#
_symmetry.space_group_name_H-M   'P 1'
#
loop_
_entity.id
_entity.type
_entity.pdbx_description
1 polymer ?
#
loop_
_entity_poly.entity_id
_entity_poly.type
_entity_poly.pdbx_seq_one_letter_code
_entity_poly.pdbx_strand_id
1 'polypeptide(L)'
;MVYNKRELLDGFTLAEVLITLGIIGVVAALTMPSLVADKRAKELETALKKNASIIQQAVLMISYEDGIEPTPLNLQSGELKEKIKPYLNVLKDCGRGTTDLAACVKNTAYIPDAKNTYKIYTKSNNIAYAYLDDGQLLLTDGALLMFENSDPKFKQVFITVDVNGYLKPPNAWGHDLFTFDLTEKGKVLPMGAEGTKFADDALYCSKTSNNTLNGIGCTYKALSEPDYFKNLPK
;
A
#
# COMPACT_ATOMS: atom_id res chain seq x y z
N MET A 1 62.40 43.51 -27.10
CA MET A 1 61.01 43.55 -27.60
C MET A 1 60.44 42.16 -27.37
N VAL A 2 59.64 41.96 -26.33
CA VAL A 2 59.06 40.65 -25.99
C VAL A 2 57.61 40.64 -26.49
N TYR A 3 57.33 39.88 -27.54
CA TYR A 3 55.95 39.65 -28.00
C TYR A 3 55.28 38.63 -27.08
N ASN A 4 54.25 39.06 -26.37
CA ASN A 4 53.44 38.19 -25.54
C ASN A 4 52.42 37.47 -26.45
N LYS A 5 52.58 36.16 -26.63
CA LYS A 5 51.68 35.33 -27.46
C LYS A 5 50.38 35.13 -26.68
N ARG A 6 49.30 35.81 -27.06
CA ARG A 6 47.97 35.55 -26.50
C ARG A 6 47.46 34.24 -27.08
N GLU A 7 47.29 33.24 -26.24
CA GLU A 7 46.49 32.06 -26.58
C GLU A 7 45.01 32.46 -26.60
N LEU A 8 44.37 32.33 -27.77
CA LEU A 8 42.92 32.49 -27.91
C LEU A 8 42.27 31.27 -27.25
N LEU A 9 41.55 31.50 -26.16
CA LEU A 9 40.69 30.48 -25.56
C LEU A 9 39.38 30.44 -26.36
N ASP A 10 39.10 29.33 -27.01
CA ASP A 10 37.80 29.10 -27.66
C ASP A 10 36.71 29.02 -26.59
N GLY A 11 35.78 29.97 -26.63
CA GLY A 11 34.62 30.04 -25.73
C GLY A 11 33.33 29.76 -26.50
N PHE A 12 32.37 29.12 -25.84
CA PHE A 12 31.05 28.89 -26.43
C PHE A 12 30.34 30.22 -26.74
N THR A 13 29.70 30.30 -27.91
CA THR A 13 28.84 31.41 -28.28
C THR A 13 27.54 31.38 -27.46
N LEU A 14 26.92 32.55 -27.28
CA LEU A 14 25.61 32.64 -26.62
C LEU A 14 24.55 31.78 -27.35
N ALA A 15 24.62 31.72 -28.68
CA ALA A 15 23.71 30.90 -29.49
C ALA A 15 23.87 29.40 -29.21
N GLU A 16 25.11 28.90 -29.11
CA GLU A 16 25.38 27.50 -28.76
C GLU A 16 24.88 27.15 -27.36
N VAL A 17 25.09 28.03 -26.38
CA VAL A 17 24.58 27.83 -25.01
C VAL A 17 23.05 27.83 -24.97
N LEU A 18 22.37 28.72 -25.71
CA LEU A 18 20.91 28.78 -25.73
C LEU A 18 20.28 27.56 -26.43
N ILE A 19 20.88 27.11 -27.54
CA ILE A 19 20.40 25.92 -28.25
C ILE A 19 20.58 24.67 -27.38
N THR A 20 21.75 24.52 -26.74
CA THR A 20 22.00 23.36 -25.85
C THR A 20 21.07 23.34 -24.65
N LEU A 21 20.85 24.48 -23.98
CA LEU A 21 19.87 24.59 -22.89
C LEU A 21 18.44 24.33 -23.35
N GLY A 22 18.07 24.81 -24.55
CA GLY A 22 16.78 24.55 -25.17
C GLY A 22 16.54 23.06 -25.42
N ILE A 23 17.53 22.36 -25.99
CA ILE A 23 17.45 20.91 -26.25
C ILE A 23 17.36 20.13 -24.93
N ILE A 24 18.22 20.43 -23.95
CA ILE A 24 18.18 19.76 -22.64
C ILE A 24 16.84 20.01 -21.95
N GLY A 25 16.30 21.23 -22.02
CA GLY A 25 15.00 21.59 -21.46
C GLY A 25 13.85 20.76 -22.04
N VAL A 26 13.79 20.64 -23.37
CA VAL A 26 12.76 19.83 -24.05
C VAL A 26 12.90 18.35 -23.70
N VAL A 27 14.12 17.80 -23.76
CA VAL A 27 14.36 16.39 -23.45
C VAL A 27 13.98 16.09 -22.00
N ALA A 28 14.42 16.91 -21.05
CA ALA A 28 14.08 16.74 -19.63
C ALA A 28 12.56 16.82 -19.38
N ALA A 29 11.86 17.74 -20.05
CA ALA A 29 10.41 17.87 -19.91
C ALA A 29 9.65 16.61 -20.37
N LEU A 30 10.16 15.89 -21.38
CA LEU A 30 9.57 14.64 -21.87
C LEU A 30 9.94 13.42 -21.02
N THR A 31 11.14 13.39 -20.42
CA THR A 31 11.63 12.20 -19.69
C THR A 31 11.32 12.22 -18.20
N MET A 32 11.31 13.40 -17.56
CA MET A 32 11.09 13.51 -16.10
C MET A 32 9.76 12.89 -15.64
N PRO A 33 8.61 13.10 -16.32
CA PRO A 33 7.35 12.49 -15.89
C PRO A 33 7.40 10.96 -15.88
N SER A 34 7.98 10.34 -16.91
CA SER A 34 8.13 8.88 -17.00
C SER A 34 9.03 8.34 -15.91
N LEU A 35 10.21 8.95 -15.73
CA LEU A 35 11.18 8.51 -14.73
C LEU A 35 10.62 8.61 -13.30
N VAL A 36 9.88 9.69 -12.99
CA VAL A 36 9.23 9.85 -11.69
C VAL A 36 8.14 8.81 -11.49
N ALA A 37 7.34 8.50 -12.51
CA ALA A 37 6.32 7.45 -12.44
C ALA A 37 6.93 6.06 -12.21
N ASP A 38 8.00 5.72 -12.94
CA ASP A 38 8.71 4.44 -12.80
C ASP A 38 9.35 4.30 -11.41
N LYS A 39 9.96 5.38 -10.91
CA LYS A 39 10.52 5.41 -9.56
C LYS A 39 9.43 5.15 -8.50
N ARG A 40 8.28 5.84 -8.59
CA ARG A 40 7.16 5.65 -7.67
C ARG A 40 6.61 4.22 -7.73
N ALA A 41 6.46 3.67 -8.93
CA ALA A 41 6.04 2.28 -9.11
C ALA A 41 6.99 1.32 -8.39
N LYS A 42 8.31 1.54 -8.50
CA LYS A 42 9.31 0.71 -7.83
C LYS A 42 9.31 0.87 -6.31
N GLU A 43 9.10 2.08 -5.81
CA GLU A 43 8.97 2.37 -4.39
C GLU A 43 7.77 1.61 -3.78
N LEU A 44 6.60 1.65 -4.43
CA LEU A 44 5.41 0.93 -3.99
C LEU A 44 5.60 -0.59 -4.01
N GLU A 45 6.17 -1.14 -5.09
CA GLU A 45 6.48 -2.57 -5.19
C GLU A 45 7.41 -3.03 -4.04
N THR A 46 8.46 -2.25 -3.77
CA THR A 46 9.43 -2.54 -2.72
C THR A 46 8.79 -2.43 -1.33
N ALA A 47 7.97 -1.41 -1.11
CA ALA A 47 7.25 -1.21 0.14
C ALA A 47 6.23 -2.32 0.39
N LEU A 48 5.50 -2.78 -0.63
CA LEU A 48 4.59 -3.92 -0.53
C LEU A 48 5.34 -5.21 -0.17
N LYS A 49 6.42 -5.53 -0.89
CA LYS A 49 7.24 -6.73 -0.59
C LYS A 49 7.80 -6.71 0.83
N LYS A 50 8.29 -5.55 1.29
CA LYS A 50 8.75 -5.36 2.66
C LYS A 50 7.62 -5.65 3.67
N ASN A 51 6.47 -5.02 3.51
CA ASN A 51 5.34 -5.18 4.43
C ASN A 51 4.80 -6.62 4.40
N ALA A 52 4.74 -7.27 3.24
CA ALA A 52 4.37 -8.67 3.12
C ALA A 52 5.28 -9.58 3.98
N SER A 53 6.59 -9.35 3.94
CA SER A 53 7.57 -10.09 4.76
C SER A 53 7.39 -9.80 6.25
N ILE A 54 7.20 -8.53 6.64
CA ILE A 54 6.98 -8.14 8.03
C ILE A 54 5.73 -8.80 8.60
N ILE A 55 4.61 -8.76 7.85
CA ILE A 55 3.35 -9.36 8.28
C ILE A 55 3.49 -10.88 8.46
N GLN A 56 4.08 -11.57 7.48
CA GLN A 56 4.32 -13.02 7.57
C GLN A 56 5.21 -13.38 8.76
N GLN A 57 6.29 -12.63 8.98
CA GLN A 57 7.19 -12.85 10.12
C GLN A 57 6.47 -12.60 11.46
N ALA A 58 5.70 -11.52 11.56
CA ALA A 58 4.99 -11.19 12.80
C ALA A 58 3.94 -12.26 13.15
N VAL A 59 3.18 -12.77 12.17
CA VAL A 59 2.22 -13.88 12.40
C VAL A 59 2.93 -15.19 12.77
N LEU A 60 4.09 -15.46 12.16
CA LEU A 60 4.91 -16.60 12.53
C LEU A 60 5.41 -16.49 13.98
N MET A 61 5.79 -15.30 14.44
CA MET A 61 6.20 -15.07 15.83
C MET A 61 5.08 -15.31 16.84
N ILE A 62 3.82 -14.95 16.50
CA ILE A 62 2.65 -15.31 17.31
C ILE A 62 2.57 -16.84 17.48
N SER A 63 2.76 -17.57 16.38
CA SER A 63 2.69 -19.05 16.39
C SER A 63 3.75 -19.67 17.29
N TYR A 64 4.96 -19.10 17.31
CA TYR A 64 6.04 -19.56 18.17
C TYR A 64 5.79 -19.28 19.66
N GLU A 65 5.24 -18.12 20.00
CA GLU A 65 4.98 -17.72 21.38
C GLU A 65 3.78 -18.46 21.98
N ASP A 66 2.67 -18.56 21.23
CA ASP A 66 1.45 -19.21 21.69
C ASP A 66 1.51 -20.75 21.57
N GLY A 67 2.49 -21.28 20.82
CA GLY A 67 2.61 -22.71 20.50
C GLY A 67 1.52 -23.25 19.56
N ILE A 68 0.66 -22.38 19.03
CA ILE A 68 -0.45 -22.70 18.13
C ILE A 68 -0.52 -21.62 17.04
N GLU A 69 -0.74 -22.02 15.79
CA GLU A 69 -0.94 -21.07 14.70
C GLU A 69 -2.21 -20.23 14.91
N PRO A 70 -2.14 -18.89 14.76
CA PRO A 70 -3.32 -18.06 14.81
C PRO A 70 -4.18 -18.33 13.57
N THR A 71 -5.47 -18.51 13.77
CA THR A 71 -6.46 -18.79 12.72
C THR A 71 -7.75 -18.02 13.00
N PRO A 72 -8.60 -17.82 12.00
CA PRO A 72 -9.95 -17.30 12.22
C PRO A 72 -10.83 -18.14 13.18
N LEU A 73 -10.43 -19.38 13.49
CA LEU A 73 -11.18 -20.28 14.37
C LEU A 73 -10.81 -20.15 15.85
N ASN A 74 -9.60 -19.67 16.15
CA ASN A 74 -9.09 -19.55 17.52
C ASN A 74 -8.85 -18.10 17.97
N LEU A 75 -8.89 -17.14 17.05
CA LEU A 75 -8.83 -15.71 17.39
C LEU A 75 -10.21 -15.16 17.77
N GLN A 76 -10.28 -14.47 18.90
CA GLN A 76 -11.41 -13.64 19.30
C GLN A 76 -11.42 -12.32 18.52
N SER A 77 -12.55 -11.61 18.57
CA SER A 77 -12.67 -10.34 17.84
C SER A 77 -11.67 -9.30 18.36
N GLY A 78 -10.92 -8.70 17.44
CA GLY A 78 -9.87 -7.71 17.70
C GLY A 78 -8.59 -8.25 18.35
N GLU A 79 -8.50 -9.56 18.60
CA GLU A 79 -7.36 -10.16 19.30
C GLU A 79 -6.06 -10.10 18.48
N LEU A 80 -6.16 -10.25 17.16
CA LEU A 80 -4.99 -10.28 16.28
C LEU A 80 -4.12 -9.02 16.42
N LYS A 81 -4.73 -7.83 16.51
CA LYS A 81 -3.99 -6.56 16.62
C LYS A 81 -3.10 -6.56 17.87
N GLU A 82 -3.62 -6.99 19.01
CA GLU A 82 -2.86 -7.01 20.26
C GLU A 82 -1.76 -8.09 20.24
N LYS A 83 -2.02 -9.26 19.63
CA LYS A 83 -1.01 -10.32 19.49
C LYS A 83 0.12 -9.97 18.52
N ILE A 84 -0.17 -9.26 17.43
CA ILE A 84 0.83 -8.95 16.39
C ILE A 84 1.68 -7.72 16.76
N LYS A 85 1.11 -6.77 17.52
CA LYS A 85 1.73 -5.50 17.90
C LYS A 85 3.14 -5.60 18.50
N PRO A 86 3.47 -6.55 19.40
CA PRO A 86 4.81 -6.67 19.98
C PRO A 86 5.91 -7.00 18.95
N TYR A 87 5.54 -7.58 17.81
CA TYR A 87 6.46 -7.99 16.75
C TYR A 87 6.63 -6.94 15.65
N LEU A 88 6.09 -5.74 15.87
CA LEU A 88 6.07 -4.65 14.90
C LEU A 88 6.70 -3.40 15.50
N ASN A 89 7.37 -2.60 14.66
CA ASN A 89 7.87 -1.28 15.04
C ASN A 89 6.72 -0.26 15.00
N VAL A 90 5.87 -0.29 16.02
CA VAL A 90 4.68 0.57 16.11
C VAL A 90 5.06 1.96 16.60
N LEU A 91 4.72 2.97 15.80
CA LEU A 91 4.81 4.39 16.17
C LEU A 91 3.60 4.84 16.97
N LYS A 92 2.40 4.39 16.55
CA LYS A 92 1.14 4.75 17.20
C LYS A 92 0.10 3.65 17.01
N ASP A 93 -0.52 3.23 18.11
CA ASP A 93 -1.76 2.46 18.06
C ASP A 93 -2.93 3.42 17.80
N CYS A 94 -3.63 3.27 16.68
CA CYS A 94 -4.75 4.13 16.34
C CYS A 94 -6.10 3.57 16.80
N GLY A 95 -6.14 2.42 17.50
CA GLY A 95 -7.41 1.82 17.93
C GLY A 95 -8.23 1.26 16.77
N ARG A 96 -9.55 1.20 16.93
CA ARG A 96 -10.52 0.69 15.96
C ARG A 96 -11.11 1.82 15.12
N GLY A 97 -11.26 1.58 13.83
CA GLY A 97 -11.87 2.54 12.91
C GLY A 97 -13.37 2.76 13.16
N THR A 98 -14.04 1.83 13.85
CA THR A 98 -15.49 1.89 14.14
C THR A 98 -15.87 2.83 15.28
N THR A 99 -15.08 2.83 16.36
CA THR A 99 -15.47 3.49 17.63
C THR A 99 -14.48 4.53 18.13
N ASP A 100 -13.21 4.46 17.74
CA ASP A 100 -12.18 5.32 18.33
C ASP A 100 -12.05 6.66 17.59
N LEU A 101 -12.32 7.75 18.31
CA LEU A 101 -12.16 9.10 17.77
C LEU A 101 -10.72 9.44 17.38
N ALA A 102 -9.75 8.73 17.94
CA ALA A 102 -8.32 8.87 17.66
C ALA A 102 -7.82 7.98 16.50
N ALA A 103 -8.72 7.22 15.86
CA ALA A 103 -8.40 6.40 14.70
C ALA A 103 -7.74 7.21 13.58
N CYS A 104 -6.71 6.61 13.00
CA CYS A 104 -5.94 7.20 11.91
C CYS A 104 -6.80 7.25 10.65
N VAL A 105 -7.58 6.18 10.42
CA VAL A 105 -8.60 6.10 9.39
C VAL A 105 -9.93 5.75 10.05
N LYS A 106 -10.97 6.55 9.82
CA LYS A 106 -12.27 6.38 10.47
C LYS A 106 -13.26 5.71 9.53
N ASN A 107 -14.03 4.75 10.04
CA ASN A 107 -15.14 4.19 9.28
C ASN A 107 -16.31 5.19 9.31
N THR A 108 -16.60 5.79 8.15
CA THR A 108 -17.63 6.82 8.01
C THR A 108 -19.06 6.30 8.20
N ALA A 109 -19.26 4.98 8.21
CA ALA A 109 -20.56 4.38 8.52
C ALA A 109 -20.91 4.47 10.02
N TYR A 110 -19.91 4.56 10.90
CA TYR A 110 -20.10 4.55 12.36
C TYR A 110 -19.73 5.89 13.02
N ILE A 111 -18.82 6.65 12.42
CA ILE A 111 -18.37 7.94 12.98
C ILE A 111 -18.96 9.08 12.14
N PRO A 112 -19.91 9.86 12.70
CA PRO A 112 -20.45 11.05 12.04
C PRO A 112 -19.33 12.02 11.63
N ASP A 113 -19.51 12.69 10.49
CA ASP A 113 -18.58 13.68 9.90
C ASP A 113 -17.18 13.18 9.52
N ALA A 114 -16.90 11.89 9.67
CA ALA A 114 -15.66 11.30 9.17
C ALA A 114 -15.61 11.35 7.64
N LYS A 115 -14.42 11.63 7.09
CA LYS A 115 -14.18 11.63 5.64
C LYS A 115 -13.61 10.29 5.20
N ASN A 116 -14.05 9.84 4.03
CA ASN A 116 -13.50 8.66 3.38
C ASN A 116 -12.05 8.93 2.94
N THR A 117 -11.12 8.08 3.38
CA THR A 117 -9.70 8.12 3.01
C THR A 117 -9.42 7.33 1.73
N TYR A 118 -9.94 6.10 1.67
CA TYR A 118 -9.62 5.11 0.65
C TYR A 118 -10.69 4.97 -0.43
N LYS A 119 -10.20 4.69 -1.65
CA LYS A 119 -11.01 4.40 -2.84
C LYS A 119 -10.82 2.97 -3.33
N ILE A 120 -11.80 2.47 -4.06
CA ILE A 120 -11.68 1.18 -4.78
C ILE A 120 -10.62 1.27 -5.88
N TYR A 121 -10.25 0.14 -6.47
CA TYR A 121 -9.18 0.03 -7.48
C TYR A 121 -9.33 0.99 -8.67
N THR A 122 -10.55 1.22 -9.15
CA THR A 122 -10.85 2.15 -10.25
C THR A 122 -10.98 3.61 -9.81
N LYS A 123 -10.82 3.89 -8.50
CA LYS A 123 -10.97 5.20 -7.86
C LYS A 123 -12.35 5.87 -8.05
N SER A 124 -13.34 5.14 -8.58
CA SER A 124 -14.68 5.67 -8.86
C SER A 124 -15.60 5.70 -7.63
N ASN A 125 -15.29 4.94 -6.58
CA ASN A 125 -16.09 4.85 -5.36
C ASN A 125 -15.22 4.70 -4.10
N ASN A 126 -15.82 4.90 -2.92
CA ASN A 126 -15.21 4.58 -1.63
C ASN A 126 -15.24 3.06 -1.38
N ILE A 127 -14.30 2.57 -0.59
CA ILE A 127 -14.27 1.16 -0.18
C ILE A 127 -15.30 0.88 0.93
N ALA A 128 -15.61 -0.40 1.14
CA ALA A 128 -16.29 -0.85 2.35
C ALA A 128 -15.28 -0.97 3.51
N TYR A 129 -15.36 -0.07 4.50
CA TYR A 129 -14.42 -0.01 5.63
C TYR A 129 -14.62 -1.12 6.67
N ALA A 130 -15.73 -1.85 6.62
CA ALA A 130 -16.05 -2.96 7.53
C ALA A 130 -15.15 -4.21 7.36
N TYR A 131 -14.04 -4.08 6.60
CA TYR A 131 -13.04 -5.14 6.36
C TYR A 131 -11.63 -4.68 6.75
N LEU A 132 -11.52 -3.61 7.53
CA LEU A 132 -10.25 -3.00 7.97
C LEU A 132 -10.42 -2.07 9.18
N ASP A 133 -11.54 -2.15 9.91
CA ASP A 133 -11.91 -1.20 10.97
C ASP A 133 -11.82 -1.79 12.39
N ASP A 134 -11.39 -3.03 12.54
CA ASP A 134 -11.26 -3.70 13.84
C ASP A 134 -9.93 -3.44 14.57
N GLY A 135 -9.00 -2.75 13.92
CA GLY A 135 -7.75 -2.33 14.54
C GLY A 135 -6.83 -1.61 13.58
N GLN A 136 -5.96 -0.74 14.11
CA GLN A 136 -5.03 0.06 13.32
C GLN A 136 -3.72 0.31 14.04
N LEU A 137 -2.59 0.07 13.36
CA LEU A 137 -1.25 0.32 13.87
C LEU A 137 -0.45 1.11 12.83
N LEU A 138 -0.07 2.34 13.19
CA LEU A 138 0.86 3.14 12.40
C LEU A 138 2.29 2.74 12.76
N LEU A 139 3.07 2.33 11.75
CA LEU A 139 4.46 1.90 11.93
C LEU A 139 5.43 3.08 11.82
N THR A 140 6.65 2.91 12.33
CA THR A 140 7.70 3.94 12.34
C THR A 140 8.17 4.39 10.96
N ASP A 141 7.97 3.56 9.92
CA ASP A 141 8.28 3.89 8.53
C ASP A 141 7.12 4.59 7.80
N GLY A 142 6.00 4.82 8.49
CA GLY A 142 4.81 5.48 7.96
C GLY A 142 3.78 4.55 7.33
N ALA A 143 4.04 3.25 7.23
CA ALA A 143 3.03 2.29 6.81
C ALA A 143 1.90 2.17 7.85
N LEU A 144 0.66 2.01 7.41
CA LEU A 144 -0.48 1.82 8.29
C LEU A 144 -1.02 0.40 8.10
N LEU A 145 -0.96 -0.40 9.17
CA LEU A 145 -1.65 -1.68 9.22
C LEU A 145 -3.07 -1.47 9.76
N MET A 146 -4.01 -2.15 9.13
CA MET A 146 -5.42 -2.16 9.46
C MET A 146 -5.90 -3.60 9.50
N PHE A 147 -6.78 -3.92 10.43
CA PHE A 147 -7.17 -5.29 10.73
C PHE A 147 -8.67 -5.47 10.55
N GLU A 148 -9.05 -6.56 9.90
CA GLU A 148 -10.36 -7.17 10.03
C GLU A 148 -10.21 -8.35 10.97
N ASN A 149 -10.96 -8.38 12.05
CA ASN A 149 -10.98 -9.49 12.99
C ASN A 149 -12.31 -9.42 13.75
N SER A 150 -13.39 -9.64 13.03
CA SER A 150 -14.75 -9.56 13.55
C SER A 150 -15.19 -10.89 14.19
N ASP A 151 -16.50 -11.15 14.28
CA ASP A 151 -17.04 -12.36 14.92
C ASP A 151 -16.43 -13.64 14.28
N PRO A 152 -15.86 -14.56 15.08
CA PRO A 152 -15.24 -15.79 14.58
C PRO A 152 -16.13 -16.63 13.65
N LYS A 153 -17.46 -16.49 13.73
CA LYS A 153 -18.43 -17.14 12.82
C LYS A 153 -18.22 -16.79 11.35
N PHE A 154 -17.73 -15.58 11.06
CA PHE A 154 -17.48 -15.15 9.68
C PHE A 154 -16.19 -15.75 9.11
N LYS A 155 -15.29 -16.21 9.99
CA LYS A 155 -13.97 -16.75 9.67
C LYS A 155 -13.18 -15.81 8.76
N GLN A 156 -13.20 -14.52 9.09
CA GLN A 156 -12.57 -13.45 8.32
C GLN A 156 -11.56 -12.76 9.22
N VAL A 157 -10.29 -12.98 8.91
CA VAL A 157 -9.19 -12.29 9.57
C VAL A 157 -8.25 -11.78 8.50
N PHE A 158 -8.25 -10.46 8.30
CA PHE A 158 -7.48 -9.81 7.25
C PHE A 158 -6.51 -8.80 7.83
N ILE A 159 -5.35 -8.70 7.20
CA ILE A 159 -4.36 -7.68 7.49
C ILE A 159 -4.23 -6.84 6.23
N THR A 160 -4.72 -5.61 6.28
CA THR A 160 -4.60 -4.64 5.20
C THR A 160 -3.50 -3.66 5.53
N VAL A 161 -2.60 -3.40 4.59
CA VAL A 161 -1.50 -2.45 4.73
C VAL A 161 -1.62 -1.35 3.69
N ASP A 162 -1.54 -0.11 4.16
CA ASP A 162 -1.20 1.03 3.35
C ASP A 162 0.33 1.22 3.39
N VAL A 163 0.98 1.00 2.26
CA VAL A 163 2.45 0.84 2.19
C VAL A 163 3.20 2.16 2.09
N ASN A 164 2.54 3.27 1.72
CA ASN A 164 3.13 4.60 1.60
C ASN A 164 2.63 5.58 2.67
N GLY A 165 1.55 5.21 3.37
CA GLY A 165 0.94 5.89 4.49
C GLY A 165 -0.29 6.70 4.10
N TYR A 166 -1.34 6.62 4.92
CA TYR A 166 -2.70 7.12 4.66
C TYR A 166 -2.88 8.62 4.36
N LEU A 167 -1.82 9.42 4.53
CA LEU A 167 -1.80 10.84 4.17
C LEU A 167 -1.25 11.09 2.76
N LYS A 168 -0.71 10.07 2.10
CA LYS A 168 -0.09 10.18 0.77
C LYS A 168 -1.01 9.52 -0.27
N PRO A 169 -1.33 10.22 -1.37
CA PRO A 169 -2.13 9.63 -2.43
C PRO A 169 -1.38 8.49 -3.14
N PRO A 170 -2.10 7.58 -3.84
CA PRO A 170 -3.52 7.66 -4.16
C PRO A 170 -4.53 7.25 -3.09
N ASN A 171 -4.14 6.59 -2.00
CA ASN A 171 -5.07 5.97 -1.03
C ASN A 171 -6.13 5.12 -1.75
N ALA A 172 -5.71 4.13 -2.52
CA ALA A 172 -6.59 3.28 -3.29
C ALA A 172 -6.21 1.80 -3.18
N TRP A 173 -7.23 0.95 -3.02
CA TRP A 173 -7.06 -0.50 -2.95
C TRP A 173 -6.42 -1.03 -4.23
N GLY A 174 -5.34 -1.80 -4.10
CA GLY A 174 -4.55 -2.28 -5.23
C GLY A 174 -3.54 -1.26 -5.80
N HIS A 175 -3.45 -0.04 -5.27
CA HIS A 175 -2.41 0.94 -5.66
C HIS A 175 -1.35 1.07 -4.56
N ASP A 176 -1.79 1.40 -3.35
CA ASP A 176 -0.97 1.54 -2.14
C ASP A 176 -1.57 0.83 -0.92
N LEU A 177 -2.86 0.50 -0.98
CA LEU A 177 -3.58 -0.30 0.01
C LEU A 177 -3.68 -1.76 -0.46
N PHE A 178 -3.19 -2.72 0.34
CA PHE A 178 -3.10 -4.14 -0.02
C PHE A 178 -3.52 -5.05 1.13
N THR A 179 -4.26 -6.12 0.83
CA THR A 179 -4.84 -7.01 1.84
C THR A 179 -4.23 -8.41 1.80
N PHE A 180 -4.00 -8.97 2.97
CA PHE A 180 -3.58 -10.35 3.20
C PHE A 180 -4.65 -11.10 3.99
N ASP A 181 -4.87 -12.35 3.61
CA ASP A 181 -5.82 -13.26 4.24
C ASP A 181 -5.09 -14.18 5.22
N LEU A 182 -5.47 -14.15 6.50
CA LEU A 182 -5.07 -15.19 7.45
C LEU A 182 -6.06 -16.35 7.31
N THR A 183 -5.67 -17.33 6.51
CA THR A 183 -6.54 -18.45 6.14
C THR A 183 -6.90 -19.33 7.35
N GLU A 184 -7.96 -20.15 7.22
CA GLU A 184 -8.32 -21.18 8.23
C GLU A 184 -7.19 -22.19 8.51
N LYS A 185 -6.17 -22.25 7.64
CA LYS A 185 -4.99 -23.10 7.78
C LYS A 185 -3.80 -22.39 8.45
N GLY A 186 -4.01 -21.21 9.07
CA GLY A 186 -2.96 -20.45 9.75
C GLY A 186 -1.96 -19.76 8.83
N LYS A 187 -2.17 -19.82 7.51
CA LYS A 187 -1.27 -19.19 6.52
C LYS A 187 -1.73 -17.79 6.17
N VAL A 188 -0.78 -16.86 6.13
CA VAL A 188 -0.96 -15.53 5.55
C VAL A 188 -0.75 -15.61 4.04
N LEU A 189 -1.80 -15.41 3.27
CA LEU A 189 -1.74 -15.38 1.81
C LEU A 189 -2.06 -13.98 1.28
N PRO A 190 -1.44 -13.54 0.18
CA PRO A 190 -1.88 -12.33 -0.49
C PRO A 190 -3.30 -12.53 -1.03
N MET A 191 -4.22 -11.64 -0.67
CA MET A 191 -5.60 -11.72 -1.14
C MET A 191 -5.64 -11.68 -2.68
N GLY A 192 -6.53 -12.48 -3.28
CA GLY A 192 -6.55 -12.74 -4.71
C GLY A 192 -5.90 -14.06 -5.10
N ALA A 193 -5.06 -14.64 -4.23
CA ALA A 193 -4.51 -15.97 -4.45
C ALA A 193 -5.58 -17.06 -4.28
N GLU A 194 -5.33 -18.23 -4.87
CA GLU A 194 -6.19 -19.40 -4.68
C GLU A 194 -6.35 -19.74 -3.19
N GLY A 195 -7.58 -19.98 -2.76
CA GLY A 195 -7.92 -20.29 -1.37
C GLY A 195 -8.10 -19.08 -0.45
N THR A 196 -7.98 -17.85 -0.96
CA THR A 196 -8.33 -16.62 -0.23
C THR A 196 -9.80 -16.24 -0.41
N LYS A 197 -10.35 -15.46 0.52
CA LYS A 197 -11.78 -15.10 0.53
C LYS A 197 -12.24 -14.35 -0.72
N PHE A 198 -11.40 -13.47 -1.26
CA PHE A 198 -11.74 -12.57 -2.37
C PHE A 198 -10.85 -12.83 -3.60
N ALA A 199 -10.90 -14.06 -4.11
CA ALA A 199 -10.10 -14.51 -5.25
C ALA A 199 -10.72 -14.25 -6.64
N ASP A 200 -11.98 -13.82 -6.71
CA ASP A 200 -12.63 -13.50 -8.01
C ASP A 200 -12.13 -12.16 -8.57
N ASP A 201 -11.18 -12.24 -9.49
CA ASP A 201 -10.60 -11.10 -10.19
C ASP A 201 -11.63 -10.19 -10.88
N ALA A 202 -12.71 -10.77 -11.43
CA ALA A 202 -13.71 -9.99 -12.16
C ALA A 202 -14.42 -8.97 -11.26
N LEU A 203 -14.50 -9.28 -9.96
CA LEU A 203 -15.12 -8.43 -8.94
C LEU A 203 -14.10 -7.65 -8.12
N TYR A 204 -13.01 -8.31 -7.71
CA TYR A 204 -12.12 -7.86 -6.64
C TYR A 204 -10.73 -7.39 -7.12
N CYS A 205 -10.40 -7.56 -8.39
CA CYS A 205 -9.23 -6.92 -9.01
C CYS A 205 -9.46 -6.61 -10.50
N SER A 206 -10.47 -5.78 -10.77
CA SER A 206 -10.95 -5.49 -12.13
C SER A 206 -10.87 -4.01 -12.47
N LYS A 207 -10.41 -3.69 -13.68
CA LYS A 207 -10.35 -2.31 -14.19
C LYS A 207 -11.72 -1.71 -14.53
N THR A 208 -12.79 -2.51 -14.47
CA THR A 208 -14.15 -2.09 -14.84
C THR A 208 -15.18 -2.28 -13.72
N SER A 209 -14.83 -3.01 -12.65
CA SER A 209 -15.73 -3.24 -11.53
C SER A 209 -15.92 -1.97 -10.69
N ASN A 210 -17.18 -1.69 -10.32
CA ASN A 210 -17.56 -0.63 -9.38
C ASN A 210 -17.94 -1.20 -8.00
N ASN A 211 -17.63 -2.48 -7.74
CA ASN A 211 -17.86 -3.11 -6.44
C ASN A 211 -17.06 -2.35 -5.36
N THR A 212 -17.65 -2.12 -4.18
CA THR A 212 -17.01 -1.44 -3.04
C THR A 212 -15.83 -2.21 -2.45
N LEU A 213 -15.65 -3.47 -2.84
CA LEU A 213 -14.51 -4.32 -2.52
C LEU A 213 -13.51 -4.44 -3.68
N ASN A 214 -13.72 -3.76 -4.81
CA ASN A 214 -12.79 -3.85 -5.93
C ASN A 214 -11.41 -3.30 -5.52
N GLY A 215 -10.38 -4.13 -5.68
CA GLY A 215 -9.00 -3.91 -5.26
C GLY A 215 -8.54 -4.76 -4.08
N ILE A 216 -9.46 -5.32 -3.28
CA ILE A 216 -9.11 -6.20 -2.15
C ILE A 216 -8.31 -7.43 -2.59
N GLY A 217 -8.63 -7.99 -3.76
CA GLY A 217 -7.95 -9.15 -4.35
C GLY A 217 -6.71 -8.79 -5.17
N CYS A 218 -6.33 -7.52 -5.28
CA CYS A 218 -5.21 -7.15 -6.15
C CYS A 218 -3.82 -7.45 -5.57
N THR A 219 -3.71 -7.80 -4.29
CA THR A 219 -2.42 -8.05 -3.62
C THR A 219 -1.63 -9.18 -4.31
N TYR A 220 -2.30 -10.27 -4.68
CA TYR A 220 -1.64 -11.38 -5.36
C TYR A 220 -1.01 -10.95 -6.68
N LYS A 221 -1.73 -10.20 -7.53
CA LYS A 221 -1.20 -9.65 -8.79
C LYS A 221 -0.09 -8.64 -8.55
N ALA A 222 -0.25 -7.76 -7.56
CA ALA A 222 0.76 -6.77 -7.21
C ALA A 222 2.10 -7.37 -6.78
N LEU A 223 2.09 -8.57 -6.18
CA LEU A 223 3.30 -9.30 -5.79
C LEU A 223 3.86 -10.21 -6.89
N SER A 224 3.03 -10.70 -7.80
CA SER A 224 3.40 -11.73 -8.78
C SER A 224 3.65 -11.19 -10.20
N GLU A 225 3.00 -10.09 -10.60
CA GLU A 225 3.13 -9.51 -11.94
C GLU A 225 4.22 -8.42 -11.99
N PRO A 226 5.28 -8.58 -12.81
CA PRO A 226 6.41 -7.64 -12.82
C PRO A 226 6.07 -6.18 -13.17
N ASP A 227 5.07 -5.97 -14.03
CA ASP A 227 4.66 -4.63 -14.50
C ASP A 227 3.33 -4.17 -13.91
N TYR A 228 2.87 -4.79 -12.81
CA TYR A 228 1.59 -4.45 -12.17
C TYR A 228 1.44 -2.95 -11.92
N PHE A 229 2.43 -2.35 -11.25
CA PHE A 229 2.40 -0.93 -10.85
C PHE A 229 2.49 0.04 -12.02
N LYS A 230 2.97 -0.41 -13.19
CA LYS A 230 2.97 0.38 -14.43
C LYS A 230 1.63 0.34 -15.16
N ASN A 231 0.83 -0.70 -14.89
CA ASN A 231 -0.43 -1.01 -15.57
C ASN A 231 -1.68 -0.71 -14.75
N LEU A 232 -1.53 0.05 -13.65
CA LEU A 232 -2.63 0.49 -12.79
C LEU A 232 -3.67 1.31 -13.58
N PRO A 233 -4.97 1.20 -13.22
CA PRO A 233 -6.00 2.08 -13.78
C PRO A 233 -5.70 3.53 -13.39
N LYS A 234 -5.94 4.45 -14.33
CA LYS A 234 -5.67 5.88 -14.13
C LYS A 234 -6.74 6.50 -13.25
#